data_AF-A0A246FK08-F1
#
_entry.id   AF-A0A246FK08-F1
#
_cell.length_a   1.000
_cell.length_b   1.000
_cell.length_c   1.000
_cell.angle_alpha   90.00
_cell.angle_beta   90.00
_cell.angle_gamma   90.00
#
_symmetry.space_group_name_H-M   'P 1'
#
loop_
_entity.id
_entity.type
_entity.pdbx_description
1 polymer ?
#
loop_
_entity_poly.entity_id
_entity_poly.type
_entity_poly.pdbx_seq_one_letter_code
_entity_poly.pdbx_strand_id
1 'polypeptide(L)' 'MAKKTLNQPQLRPEVAEKYTATITPCVIEIQRLGRTVDLTQLTLEQANELVQDPKFIYLVPKKAKRKRAAPAVNK' A
#
# COMPACT_ATOMS: atom_id res chain seq x y z
N MET A 1 8.98 -8.17 25.44
CA MET A 1 8.61 -7.07 24.52
C MET A 1 9.29 -7.32 23.18
N ALA A 2 8.51 -7.61 22.13
CA ALA A 2 9.05 -8.06 20.85
C ALA A 2 9.87 -6.95 20.16
N LYS A 3 11.15 -7.25 19.90
CA LYS A 3 12.05 -6.43 19.08
C LYS A 3 11.47 -6.33 17.67
N LYS A 4 10.74 -5.26 17.35
CA LYS A 4 10.34 -4.97 15.97
C LYS A 4 11.62 -4.59 15.21
N THR A 5 12.05 -5.50 14.35
CA THR A 5 13.13 -5.32 13.36
C THR A 5 12.96 -3.99 12.62
N LEU A 6 13.88 -3.06 12.86
CA LEU A 6 13.82 -1.65 12.45
C LEU A 6 13.98 -1.40 10.94
N ASN A 7 14.35 -2.39 10.12
CA ASN A 7 14.75 -2.16 8.72
C ASN A 7 13.97 -3.02 7.72
N GLN A 8 12.68 -3.30 7.97
CA GLN A 8 11.87 -3.81 6.86
C GLN A 8 11.52 -2.63 5.95
N PRO A 9 11.80 -2.73 4.63
CA PRO A 9 11.33 -1.73 3.68
C PRO A 9 9.82 -1.60 3.81
N GLN A 10 9.35 -0.43 4.21
CA GLN A 10 7.94 -0.13 4.35
C GLN A 10 7.59 0.97 3.35
N LEU A 11 6.35 0.94 2.86
CA LEU A 11 5.80 2.06 2.11
C LEU A 11 5.87 3.34 2.97
N ARG A 12 5.96 4.50 2.32
CA ARG A 12 5.77 5.78 3.03
C ARG A 12 4.46 5.74 3.82
N PRO A 13 4.41 6.31 5.03
CA PRO A 13 3.24 6.24 5.90
C PRO A 13 1.97 6.74 5.20
N GLU A 14 2.06 7.84 4.46
CA GLU A 14 0.95 8.43 3.69
C GLU A 14 0.37 7.44 2.65
N VAL A 15 1.24 6.69 1.97
CA VAL A 15 0.83 5.66 1.01
C VAL A 15 0.29 4.44 1.75
N ALA A 16 0.95 4.03 2.84
CA ALA A 16 0.55 2.89 3.66
C ALA A 16 -0.82 3.07 4.35
N GLU A 17 -1.28 4.32 4.54
CA GLU A 17 -2.61 4.62 5.06
C GLU A 17 -3.71 4.24 4.06
N LYS A 18 -3.52 4.56 2.77
CA LYS A 18 -4.51 4.32 1.71
C LYS A 18 -4.31 3.02 0.95
N TYR A 19 -3.08 2.55 0.85
CA TYR A 19 -2.67 1.43 0.02
C TYR A 19 -1.94 0.36 0.84
N THR A 20 -1.97 -0.87 0.33
CA THR A 20 -1.17 -1.99 0.83
C THR A 20 -0.30 -2.48 -0.32
N ALA A 21 0.99 -2.66 -0.06
CA ALA A 21 1.86 -3.35 -0.99
C ALA A 21 1.55 -4.85 -0.97
N THR A 22 1.39 -5.46 -2.14
CA THR A 22 1.21 -6.92 -2.26
C THR A 22 2.53 -7.67 -2.15
N ILE A 23 3.63 -6.99 -2.42
CA ILE A 23 5.01 -7.48 -2.28
C ILE A 23 5.76 -6.64 -1.24
N THR A 24 6.93 -7.12 -0.82
CA THR A 24 7.85 -6.30 -0.03
C THR A 24 8.21 -5.03 -0.81
N PRO A 25 8.02 -3.82 -0.25
CA PRO A 25 8.38 -2.57 -0.91
C PRO A 25 9.83 -2.60 -1.39
N CYS A 26 10.03 -2.52 -2.71
CA CYS A 26 11.33 -2.52 -3.35
C CYS A 26 11.28 -1.68 -4.63
N VAL A 27 12.44 -1.55 -5.25
CA VAL A 27 12.58 -0.94 -6.57
C VAL A 27 12.11 -1.95 -7.62
N ILE A 28 11.08 -1.60 -8.36
CA ILE A 28 10.51 -2.43 -9.43
C ILE A 28 10.73 -1.74 -10.78
N GLU A 29 11.25 -2.48 -11.74
CA GLU A 29 11.33 -2.02 -13.12
C GLU A 29 10.02 -2.37 -13.84
N ILE A 30 9.29 -1.35 -14.28
CA ILE A 30 8.05 -1.54 -15.02
C ILE A 30 8.37 -1.36 -16.50
N GLN A 31 8.74 -2.45 -17.16
CA GLN A 31 9.13 -2.46 -18.58
C GLN A 31 8.10 -1.76 -19.47
N ARG A 32 6.80 -1.96 -19.20
CA ARG A 32 5.72 -1.33 -19.98
C ARG A 32 5.67 0.21 -19.87
N LEU A 33 6.14 0.76 -18.75
CA LEU A 33 6.22 2.21 -18.53
C LEU A 33 7.61 2.74 -18.87
N GLY A 34 8.56 1.87 -19.25
CA GLY A 34 9.95 2.22 -19.52
C GLY A 34 10.65 2.88 -18.34
N ARG A 35 10.16 2.69 -17.10
CA ARG A 35 10.65 3.38 -15.91
C ARG A 35 10.75 2.46 -14.72
N THR A 36 11.70 2.80 -13.86
CA THR A 36 11.90 2.19 -12.56
C THR A 36 11.08 2.95 -11.52
N VAL A 37 10.35 2.22 -10.68
CA VAL A 37 9.50 2.77 -9.62
C VAL A 37 9.98 2.23 -8.28
N ASP A 38 10.29 3.14 -7.36
CA ASP A 38 10.63 2.78 -5.99
C ASP A 38 9.38 2.83 -5.10
N LEU A 39 8.92 1.65 -4.67
CA LEU A 39 7.76 1.53 -3.77
C LEU A 39 7.99 2.18 -2.39
N THR A 40 9.25 2.30 -1.94
CA THR A 40 9.58 2.87 -0.63
C THR A 40 9.57 4.40 -0.62
N GLN A 41 9.78 5.04 -1.78
CA GLN A 41 9.86 6.51 -1.91
C GLN A 41 8.65 7.13 -2.62
N LEU A 42 7.72 6.29 -3.08
CA LEU A 42 6.50 6.68 -3.78
C LEU A 42 5.69 7.73 -3.00
N THR A 43 5.36 8.83 -3.67
CA THR A 43 4.42 9.82 -3.12
C THR A 43 2.98 9.34 -3.26
N LEU A 44 2.07 9.93 -2.50
CA LEU A 44 0.65 9.59 -2.57
C LEU A 44 0.07 9.85 -3.97
N GLU A 45 0.48 10.94 -4.62
CA GLU A 45 0.04 11.27 -5.99
C GLU A 45 0.52 10.23 -7.00
N GLN A 46 1.81 9.89 -6.97
CA GLN A 46 2.38 8.86 -7.83
C GLN A 46 1.74 7.48 -7.58
N ALA A 47 1.44 7.15 -6.33
CA ALA A 47 0.74 5.91 -5.98
C ALA A 47 -0.69 5.90 -6.54
N ASN A 48 -1.41 7.02 -6.49
CA ASN A 48 -2.74 7.14 -7.08
C ASN A 48 -2.68 6.94 -8.60
N GLU A 49 -1.73 7.57 -9.28
CA GLU A 49 -1.53 7.42 -10.74
C GLU A 49 -1.20 5.97 -11.12
N LEU A 50 -0.33 5.31 -10.36
CA LEU A 50 0.05 3.92 -10.63
C LEU A 50 -1.12 2.96 -10.42
N VAL A 51 -1.94 3.17 -9.38
CA VAL A 51 -3.10 2.30 -9.11
C VAL A 51 -4.25 2.52 -10.12
N GLN A 52 -4.27 3.63 -10.85
CA GLN A 52 -5.18 3.80 -11.99
C GLN A 52 -4.82 2.87 -13.16
N ASP A 53 -3.55 2.43 -13.27
CA ASP A 53 -3.16 1.46 -14.28
C ASP A 53 -3.64 0.06 -13.88
N PRO A 54 -4.55 -0.57 -14.64
CA PRO A 54 -5.14 -1.86 -14.28
C PRO A 54 -4.12 -3.00 -14.25
N LYS A 55 -2.95 -2.82 -14.87
CA LYS A 55 -1.87 -3.80 -14.87
C LYS A 55 -0.89 -3.57 -13.71
N PHE A 56 -1.07 -2.55 -12.88
CA PHE A 56 -0.24 -2.30 -11.71
C PHE A 56 -0.79 -3.03 -10.48
N ILE A 57 -0.26 -4.21 -10.20
CA ILE A 57 -0.75 -5.11 -9.12
C ILE A 57 0.04 -4.98 -7.80
N TYR A 58 1.02 -4.07 -7.75
CA TYR A 58 1.95 -3.95 -6.63
C TYR A 58 1.38 -3.16 -5.45
N LEU A 59 0.48 -2.21 -5.71
CA LEU A 59 -0.28 -1.50 -4.68
C LEU A 59 -1.77 -1.77 -4.84
N VAL A 60 -2.42 -2.11 -3.75
CA VAL A 60 -3.86 -2.35 -3.70
C VAL A 60 -4.48 -1.39 -2.69
N PRO A 61 -5.59 -0.70 -3.03
CA PRO A 61 -6.26 0.19 -2.09
C PRO A 61 -6.73 -0.60 -0.87
N LYS A 62 -6.39 -0.11 0.33
CA LYS A 62 -6.94 -0.63 1.58
C LYS A 62 -8.43 -0.35 1.55
N LYS A 63 -9.23 -1.42 1.48
CA LYS A 63 -10.66 -1.31 1.76
C LYS A 63 -10.80 -0.70 3.15
N ALA A 64 -11.42 0.46 3.23
CA ALA A 64 -11.79 1.06 4.51
C ALA A 64 -12.51 -0.02 5.30
N LYS A 65 -11.92 -0.46 6.43
CA LYS A 65 -12.61 -1.38 7.33
C LYS A 65 -13.90 -0.65 7.73
N ARG A 66 -15.04 -1.06 7.17
CA ARG A 66 -16.34 -0.73 7.73
C ARG A 66 -16.22 -1.16 9.19
N LYS A 67 -16.16 -0.19 10.11
CA LYS A 67 -16.32 -0.47 11.54
C LYS A 67 -17.63 -1.24 11.61
N ARG A 68 -17.56 -2.55 11.87
CA ARG A 68 -18.76 -3.34 12.12
C ARG A 68 -19.46 -2.63 13.26
N ALA A 69 -20.64 -2.08 13.00
CA ALA A 69 -21.51 -1.61 14.06
C ALA A 69 -21.61 -2.75 15.07
N ALA A 70 -21.40 -2.44 16.35
CA ALA A 70 -21.54 -3.41 17.43
C ALA A 70 -22.92 -4.08 17.29
N PRO A 71 -23.03 -5.41 17.49
CA PRO A 71 -24.34 -6.05 17.47
C PRO A 71 -25.21 -5.36 18.52
N ALA A 72 -26.34 -4.81 18.08
CA ALA A 72 -27.37 -4.32 18.99
C ALA A 72 -27.84 -5.53 19.80
N VAL A 73 -27.41 -5.59 21.07
CA VAL A 73 -27.90 -6.56 22.03
C VAL A 73 -29.33 -6.16 22.34
N ASN A 74 -30.30 -6.82 21.70
CA ASN A 74 -31.72 -6.68 22.05
C ASN A 74 -31.91 -7.26 23.47
N LYS A 75 -32.51 -6.44 24.34
CA LYS A 75 -32.90 -6.78 25.70
C LYS A 75 -34.35 -7.24 25.73
#